data_AF-A0A2P4SRF9-F1
#
_entry.id   AF-A0A2P4SRF9-F1
#
_cell.length_a   1.000
_cell.length_b   1.000
_cell.length_c   1.000
_cell.angle_alpha   90.00
_cell.angle_beta   90.00
_cell.angle_gamma   90.00
#
_symmetry.space_group_name_H-M   'P 1'
#
loop_
_entity.id
_entity.type
_entity.pdbx_description
1 polymer ?
#
loop_
_entity_poly.entity_id
_entity_poly.type
_entity_poly.pdbx_seq_one_letter_code
_entity_poly.pdbx_strand_id
1 'polypeptide(L)'
;MVNERREGGLLVHLGPQLQAYPQELLRQRRGPDGTPEYLVRWRVVGAEERAVDSGGGGGSSAGLRSESVAMWLSAEEVRAGCPALLGGGEQVGTQVKEERAPGPPPAPPDEASLLEMKADVGSLVRRAGRQLAGGGTPASSVLN
;
A
#
# COMPACT_ATOMS: atom_id res chain seq x y z
N MET A 1 11.17 7.19 -13.83
CA MET A 1 11.43 6.73 -12.45
C MET A 1 12.65 5.83 -12.50
N VAL A 2 13.74 6.23 -11.85
CA VAL A 2 15.02 5.52 -11.90
C VAL A 2 15.07 4.60 -10.68
N ASN A 3 14.95 3.29 -10.91
CA ASN A 3 15.09 2.27 -9.87
C ASN A 3 16.55 1.80 -9.85
N GLU A 4 17.32 2.30 -8.88
CA GLU A 4 18.71 1.87 -8.71
C GLU A 4 18.76 0.46 -8.10
N ARG A 5 19.56 -0.43 -8.67
CA ARG A 5 19.75 -1.80 -8.18
C ARG A 5 20.93 -1.82 -7.21
N ARG A 6 20.66 -1.87 -5.90
CA ARG A 6 21.67 -2.25 -4.89
C ARG A 6 21.27 -3.59 -4.27
N GLU A 7 22.22 -4.53 -4.22
CA GLU A 7 22.10 -5.81 -3.52
C GLU A 7 20.94 -6.74 -3.95
N GLY A 8 20.59 -6.72 -5.25
CA GLY A 8 19.69 -7.73 -5.83
C GLY A 8 18.19 -7.52 -5.57
N GLY A 9 17.81 -6.41 -4.94
CA GLY A 9 16.42 -5.97 -4.75
C GLY A 9 16.09 -4.68 -5.51
N LEU A 10 14.82 -4.53 -5.90
CA LEU A 10 14.28 -3.33 -6.52
C LEU A 10 14.21 -2.24 -5.45
N LEU A 11 14.93 -1.14 -5.63
CA LEU A 11 14.78 0.03 -4.78
C LEU A 11 13.68 0.93 -5.36
N VAL A 12 12.68 1.27 -4.55
CA VAL A 12 11.59 2.18 -4.94
C VAL A 12 11.77 3.51 -4.25
N HIS A 13 11.84 4.60 -5.01
CA HIS A 13 11.89 5.95 -4.46
C HIS A 13 10.46 6.46 -4.22
N LEU A 14 10.08 6.61 -2.95
CA LEU A 14 8.77 7.15 -2.54
C LEU A 14 8.78 8.68 -2.42
N GLY A 15 9.97 9.29 -2.39
CA GLY A 15 10.17 10.73 -2.39
C GLY A 15 11.66 11.09 -2.42
N PRO A 16 12.01 12.39 -2.39
CA PRO A 16 13.40 12.85 -2.48
C PRO A 16 14.33 12.27 -1.40
N GLN A 17 13.78 11.89 -0.25
CA GLN A 17 14.51 11.37 0.90
C GLN A 17 13.95 10.04 1.43
N LEU A 18 12.99 9.42 0.72
CA LEU A 18 12.31 8.21 1.17
C LEU A 18 12.51 7.11 0.13
N GLN A 19 13.08 5.99 0.58
CA GLN A 19 13.29 4.83 -0.26
C GLN A 19 12.67 3.62 0.41
N ALA A 20 12.11 2.72 -0.40
CA ALA A 20 11.56 1.46 0.05
C ALA A 20 12.34 0.31 -0.57
N TYR A 21 12.71 -0.66 0.26
CA TYR A 21 13.35 -1.89 -0.20
C TYR A 21 12.49 -3.11 0.17
N PRO A 22 12.47 -4.15 -0.68
CA PRO A 22 11.68 -5.34 -0.47
C PRO A 22 12.36 -6.19 0.60
N GLN A 23 11.61 -6.57 1.63
CA GLN A 23 12.14 -7.26 2.80
C GLN A 23 11.71 -8.72 2.86
N GLU A 24 10.41 -8.99 2.69
CA GLU A 24 9.87 -10.35 2.83
C GLU A 24 8.61 -10.56 1.99
N LEU A 25 8.35 -11.82 1.65
CA LEU A 25 7.14 -12.28 1.00
C LEU A 25 6.15 -12.74 2.08
N LEU A 26 5.03 -12.03 2.23
CA LEU A 26 4.06 -12.29 3.30
C LEU A 26 3.03 -13.35 2.93
N ARG A 27 2.47 -13.26 1.71
CA ARG A 27 1.36 -14.10 1.25
C ARG A 27 1.42 -14.29 -0.25
N GLN A 28 0.79 -15.36 -0.73
CA GLN A 28 0.55 -15.62 -2.15
C GLN A 28 -0.97 -15.77 -2.37
N ARG A 29 -1.46 -15.25 -3.49
CA ARG A 29 -2.83 -15.48 -3.98
C ARG A 29 -2.81 -15.78 -5.47
N ARG A 30 -3.93 -16.25 -6.01
CA ARG A 30 -4.17 -16.25 -7.46
C ARG A 30 -4.96 -14.99 -7.81
N GLY A 31 -4.45 -14.22 -8.76
CA GLY A 31 -5.16 -13.09 -9.34
C GLY A 31 -6.39 -13.55 -10.15
N PRO A 32 -7.21 -12.60 -10.63
CA PRO A 32 -8.41 -12.89 -11.42
C PRO A 32 -8.11 -13.73 -12.69
N ASP A 33 -6.93 -13.55 -13.26
CA ASP A 33 -6.47 -14.25 -14.46
C ASP A 33 -5.83 -15.62 -14.16
N GLY A 34 -5.86 -16.06 -12.89
CA GLY A 34 -5.23 -17.30 -12.44
C GLY A 34 -3.71 -17.22 -12.26
N THR A 35 -3.10 -16.08 -12.56
CA THR A 35 -1.67 -15.82 -12.36
C THR A 35 -1.34 -15.69 -10.86
N PRO A 36 -0.19 -16.19 -10.41
CA PRO A 36 0.20 -16.02 -9.01
C PRO A 36 0.63 -14.58 -8.72
N GLU A 37 0.08 -14.02 -7.66
CA GLU A 37 0.45 -12.73 -7.10
C GLU A 37 0.99 -12.91 -5.69
N TYR A 38 1.93 -12.05 -5.32
CA TYR A 38 2.66 -12.12 -4.08
C TYR A 38 2.59 -10.80 -3.33
N LEU A 39 2.26 -10.88 -2.05
CA LEU A 39 2.29 -9.74 -1.15
C LEU A 39 3.72 -9.57 -0.63
N VAL A 40 4.40 -8.52 -1.07
CA VAL A 40 5.76 -8.20 -0.63
C VAL A 40 5.69 -7.09 0.41
N ARG A 41 6.34 -7.28 1.56
CA ARG A 41 6.57 -6.25 2.56
C ARG A 41 7.81 -5.45 2.19
N TRP A 42 7.67 -4.15 2.22
CA TRP A 42 8.70 -3.17 1.94
C TRP A 42 9.01 -2.38 3.19
N ARG A 43 10.29 -2.20 3.51
CA ARG A 43 10.68 -1.26 4.56
C ARG A 43 10.95 0.09 3.95
N VAL A 44 10.29 1.13 4.46
CA VAL A 44 10.58 2.52 4.12
C VAL A 44 11.70 3.01 5.02
N VAL A 45 12.74 3.58 4.42
CA VAL A 45 13.89 4.18 5.10
C VAL A 45 14.06 5.61 4.63
N GLY A 46 14.14 6.53 5.60
CA GLY A 46 14.43 7.94 5.36
C GLY A 46 15.92 8.23 5.21
N ALA A 47 16.24 9.39 4.63
CA ALA A 47 17.62 9.85 4.44
C ALA A 47 18.38 10.01 5.77
N GLU A 48 17.70 10.40 6.86
CA GLU A 48 18.32 10.57 8.18
C GLU A 48 18.75 9.25 8.81
N GLU A 49 17.95 8.18 8.68
CA GLU A 49 18.29 6.84 9.16
C GLU A 49 19.51 6.28 8.40
N ARG A 50 19.65 6.61 7.12
CA ARG A 50 20.80 6.22 6.29
C ARG A 50 22.14 6.83 6.72
N ALA A 51 22.11 8.03 7.34
CA ALA A 51 23.32 8.70 7.81
C ALA A 51 23.89 8.03 9.06
N VAL A 52 23.05 7.36 9.86
CA VAL A 52 23.43 6.69 11.11
C VAL A 52 24.16 5.37 10.85
N ASP A 53 23.80 4.62 9.79
CA ASP A 53 24.47 3.37 9.41
C ASP A 53 25.90 3.56 8.85
N SER A 54 26.34 4.80 8.58
CA SER A 54 27.66 5.10 8.00
C SER A 54 28.68 5.67 9.00
N GLY A 55 28.29 5.93 10.25
CA GLY A 55 29.18 6.55 11.25
C GLY A 55 28.82 6.12 12.66
N GLY A 56 29.68 5.29 13.26
CA GLY A 56 29.43 4.63 14.54
C GLY A 56 28.98 5.55 15.69
N GLY A 57 27.97 5.07 16.42
CA GLY A 57 27.51 5.66 17.67
C GLY A 57 26.34 4.87 18.22
N GLY A 58 26.60 3.98 19.17
CA GLY A 58 25.56 3.24 19.88
C GLY A 58 24.61 4.18 20.60
N GLY A 59 23.32 4.13 20.23
CA GLY A 59 22.28 4.95 20.84
C GLY A 59 20.91 4.31 20.63
N SER A 60 20.45 3.58 21.65
CA SER A 60 19.06 3.22 21.96
C SER A 60 18.18 2.70 20.80
N SER A 61 18.00 1.37 20.76
CA SER A 61 16.93 0.70 20.00
C SER A 61 15.54 0.98 20.62
N ALA A 62 15.11 2.24 20.58
CA ALA A 62 13.82 2.68 21.10
C ALA A 62 13.00 3.32 19.96
N GLY A 63 12.41 2.47 19.12
CA GLY A 63 11.10 2.76 18.55
C GLY A 63 10.97 3.83 17.47
N LEU A 64 11.95 4.02 16.58
CA LEU A 64 11.62 4.53 15.24
C LEU A 64 10.82 3.43 14.56
N ARG A 65 9.50 3.59 14.54
CA ARG A 65 8.59 2.68 13.84
C ARG A 65 9.01 2.69 12.37
N SER A 66 9.86 1.75 11.95
CA SER A 66 10.21 1.57 10.55
C SER A 66 8.90 1.35 9.81
N GLU A 67 8.45 2.35 9.06
CA GLU A 67 7.18 2.27 8.36
C GLU A 67 7.32 1.19 7.30
N SER A 68 6.52 0.13 7.43
CA SER A 68 6.50 -0.95 6.46
C SER A 68 5.22 -0.86 5.64
N VAL A 69 5.34 -0.93 4.31
CA VAL A 69 4.21 -1.00 3.39
C VAL A 69 4.18 -2.37 2.73
N ALA A 70 3.00 -2.95 2.54
CA ALA A 70 2.84 -4.21 1.84
C ALA A 70 2.12 -3.98 0.51
N MET A 71 2.67 -4.51 -0.58
CA MET A 71 2.11 -4.37 -1.93
C MET A 71 2.00 -5.72 -2.62
N TRP A 72 0.90 -5.92 -3.33
CA TRP A 72 0.71 -7.07 -4.20
C TRP A 72 1.46 -6.83 -5.52
N LEU A 73 2.24 -7.82 -5.93
CA LEU A 73 3.01 -7.82 -7.16
C LEU A 73 2.77 -9.12 -7.91
N SER A 74 2.79 -9.06 -9.23
CA SER A 74 2.76 -10.25 -10.08
C SER A 74 4.03 -11.09 -9.93
N ALA A 75 3.94 -12.37 -10.30
CA ALA A 75 5.10 -13.27 -10.38
C ALA A 75 6.27 -12.67 -11.18
N GLU A 76 5.96 -11.98 -12.29
CA GLU A 76 6.97 -11.39 -13.17
C GLU A 76 7.67 -10.20 -12.50
N GLU A 77 6.91 -9.34 -11.83
CA GLU A 77 7.45 -8.19 -11.08
C GLU A 77 8.33 -8.63 -9.92
N VAL A 78 7.93 -9.66 -9.17
CA VAL A 78 8.77 -10.20 -8.08
C VAL A 78 10.04 -10.84 -8.64
N ARG A 79 9.95 -11.60 -9.73
CA ARG A 79 11.13 -12.19 -10.39
C ARG A 79 12.08 -11.13 -10.94
N ALA A 80 11.56 -10.04 -11.49
CA ALA A 80 12.36 -8.95 -12.05
C ALA A 80 12.94 -8.03 -10.97
N GLY A 81 12.20 -7.82 -9.88
CA GLY A 81 12.52 -6.84 -8.86
C GLY A 81 13.27 -7.43 -7.66
N CYS A 82 12.83 -8.56 -7.13
CA CYS A 82 13.39 -9.16 -5.92
C CYS A 82 13.47 -10.69 -6.02
N PRO A 83 14.23 -11.23 -6.99
CA PRO A 83 14.35 -12.68 -7.21
C PRO A 83 14.90 -13.42 -5.98
N ALA A 84 15.71 -12.76 -5.15
CA ALA A 84 16.24 -13.33 -3.92
C ALA A 84 15.15 -13.74 -2.91
N LEU A 85 14.01 -13.03 -2.90
CA LEU A 85 12.88 -13.35 -2.00
C LEU A 85 12.12 -14.60 -2.44
N LEU A 86 12.24 -15.02 -3.70
CA LEU A 86 11.63 -16.25 -4.21
C LEU A 86 12.49 -17.50 -3.92
N GLY A 87 13.80 -17.33 -3.73
CA GLY A 87 14.77 -18.43 -3.54
C GLY A 87 14.97 -18.86 -2.09
N GLY A 88 14.54 -18.06 -1.11
CA GLY A 88 14.52 -18.40 0.32
C GLY A 88 13.35 -19.31 0.66
N GLY A 89 13.32 -20.51 0.08
CA GLY A 89 12.35 -21.54 0.42
C GLY A 89 12.55 -21.98 1.86
N GLU A 90 11.65 -21.56 2.75
CA GLU A 90 11.22 -22.19 4.01
C GLU A 90 10.60 -21.15 4.97
N GLN A 91 9.56 -20.44 4.51
CA GLN A 91 8.50 -20.00 5.41
C GLN A 91 7.16 -20.41 4.82
N VAL A 92 6.98 -21.74 4.75
CA VAL A 92 5.67 -22.38 4.92
C VAL A 92 5.25 -22.12 6.36
N GLY A 93 4.88 -20.88 6.64
CA GLY A 93 4.44 -20.42 7.95
C GLY A 93 2.99 -20.03 7.84
N THR A 94 2.11 -21.03 8.02
CA THR A 94 0.65 -20.88 8.05
C THR A 94 0.00 -20.90 6.67
N GLN A 95 -0.13 -22.13 6.16
CA GLN A 95 -1.41 -22.51 5.58
C GLN A 95 -2.51 -22.19 6.61
N VAL A 96 -3.00 -20.95 6.64
CA VAL A 96 -4.35 -20.72 7.14
C VAL A 96 -5.20 -21.39 6.09
N LYS A 97 -5.55 -22.62 6.39
CA LYS A 97 -6.82 -23.23 6.10
C LYS A 97 -7.92 -22.17 6.27
N GLU A 98 -8.07 -21.31 5.29
CA GLU A 98 -9.35 -20.79 4.89
C GLU A 98 -9.61 -21.41 3.52
N GLU A 99 -10.08 -22.65 3.64
CA GLU A 99 -11.01 -23.22 2.70
C GLU A 99 -12.02 -22.16 2.25
N ARG A 100 -11.90 -21.77 0.99
CA ARG A 100 -13.06 -21.91 0.13
C ARG A 100 -12.53 -22.35 -1.22
N ALA A 101 -13.15 -23.40 -1.77
CA ALA A 101 -13.11 -23.70 -3.20
C ALA A 101 -13.14 -22.39 -4.02
N PRO A 102 -12.66 -22.36 -5.28
CA PRO A 102 -12.89 -21.21 -6.14
C PRO A 102 -14.39 -20.97 -6.21
N GLY A 103 -14.87 -20.10 -5.32
CA GLY A 103 -16.22 -19.62 -5.34
C GLY A 103 -16.34 -18.83 -6.62
N PRO A 104 -17.53 -18.78 -7.23
CA PRO A 104 -17.78 -17.90 -8.35
C PRO A 104 -17.21 -16.51 -8.03
N PRO A 105 -16.64 -15.80 -9.02
CA PRO A 105 -16.22 -14.41 -8.82
C PRO A 105 -17.36 -13.66 -8.12
N PRO A 106 -17.05 -12.72 -7.22
CA PRO A 106 -18.09 -11.97 -6.51
C PRO A 106 -19.06 -11.45 -7.56
N ALA A 107 -20.35 -11.75 -7.35
CA ALA A 107 -21.38 -11.35 -8.29
C ALA A 107 -21.27 -9.84 -8.53
N PRO A 108 -21.38 -9.39 -9.79
CA PRO A 108 -21.38 -7.97 -10.07
C PRO A 108 -22.46 -7.30 -9.20
N PRO A 109 -22.20 -6.09 -8.67
CA PRO A 109 -23.21 -5.37 -7.91
C PRO A 109 -24.45 -5.24 -8.78
N ASP A 110 -25.61 -5.51 -8.19
CA ASP A 110 -26.87 -5.42 -8.93
C ASP A 110 -27.14 -3.97 -9.35
N GLU A 111 -27.93 -3.82 -10.42
CA GLU A 111 -28.29 -2.52 -10.99
C GLU A 111 -28.92 -1.58 -9.95
N ALA A 112 -29.68 -2.11 -8.97
CA ALA A 112 -30.32 -1.28 -7.95
C ALA A 112 -29.30 -0.73 -6.94
N SER A 113 -28.36 -1.56 -6.50
CA SER A 113 -27.23 -1.14 -5.66
C SER A 113 -26.35 -0.08 -6.35
N LEU A 114 -26.11 -0.24 -7.66
CA LEU A 114 -25.37 0.75 -8.45
C LEU A 114 -26.11 2.09 -8.58
N LEU A 115 -27.44 2.05 -8.74
CA LEU A 115 -28.30 3.24 -8.79
C LEU A 115 -28.33 3.98 -7.44
N GLU A 116 -28.40 3.24 -6.33
CA GLU A 116 -28.34 3.80 -4.98
C GLU A 116 -26.99 4.52 -4.74
N MET A 117 -25.88 3.86 -5.07
CA MET A 117 -24.54 4.46 -4.93
C MET A 117 -24.41 5.73 -5.79
N LYS A 118 -24.95 5.75 -7.01
CA LYS A 118 -24.97 6.96 -7.85
C LYS A 118 -25.79 8.09 -7.22
N ALA A 119 -26.93 7.78 -6.62
CA ALA A 119 -27.77 8.77 -5.95
C ALA A 119 -27.11 9.35 -4.70
N ASP A 120 -26.42 8.52 -3.92
CA ASP A 120 -25.66 8.94 -2.74
C ASP A 120 -24.50 9.86 -3.13
N VAL A 121 -23.67 9.44 -4.09
CA VAL A 121 -22.56 10.25 -4.62
C VAL A 121 -23.07 11.58 -5.16
N GLY A 122 -24.17 11.58 -5.92
CA GLY A 122 -24.80 12.80 -6.41
C GLY A 122 -25.26 13.74 -5.29
N SER A 123 -25.75 13.19 -4.18
CA SER A 123 -26.14 13.96 -3.00
C SER A 123 -24.94 14.53 -2.25
N LEU A 124 -23.85 13.78 -2.13
CA LEU A 124 -22.59 14.23 -1.55
C LEU A 124 -21.99 15.39 -2.35
N VAL A 125 -21.89 15.25 -3.67
CA VAL A 125 -21.37 16.30 -4.56
C VAL A 125 -22.23 17.56 -4.47
N ARG A 126 -23.56 17.43 -4.44
CA ARG A 126 -24.47 18.57 -4.27
C ARG A 126 -24.27 19.27 -2.92
N ARG A 127 -24.04 18.50 -1.84
CA ARG A 127 -23.75 19.04 -0.51
C ARG A 127 -22.41 19.78 -0.51
N ALA A 128 -21.37 19.19 -1.08
CA ALA A 128 -20.06 19.83 -1.21
C ALA A 128 -20.16 21.12 -2.03
N GLY A 129 -20.89 21.11 -3.15
CA GLY A 129 -21.15 22.30 -3.95
C GLY A 129 -21.85 23.42 -3.17
N ARG A 130 -22.83 23.10 -2.32
CA ARG A 130 -23.44 24.09 -1.40
C ARG A 130 -22.48 24.60 -0.34
N GLN A 131 -21.58 23.77 0.18
CA GLN A 131 -20.57 24.21 1.14
C GLN A 131 -19.56 25.17 0.48
N LEU A 132 -19.20 24.92 -0.77
CA LEU A 132 -18.34 25.81 -1.54
C LEU A 132 -19.04 27.11 -1.91
N ALA A 133 -20.30 27.07 -2.34
CA ALA A 133 -21.09 28.26 -2.68
C ALA A 133 -21.54 29.07 -1.45
N GLY A 134 -21.75 28.41 -0.32
CA GLY A 134 -22.13 29.01 0.97
C GLY A 134 -20.95 29.42 1.84
N GLY A 135 -19.71 29.29 1.35
CA GLY A 135 -18.48 29.69 2.03
C GLY A 135 -18.22 31.20 2.07
N GLY A 136 -19.21 32.03 1.75
CA GLY A 136 -19.21 33.46 2.05
C GLY A 136 -19.77 33.68 3.45
N THR A 137 -18.89 33.73 4.45
CA THR A 137 -19.06 34.29 5.81
C THR A 137 -20.50 34.39 6.35
N PRO A 138 -20.90 33.64 7.41
CA PRO A 138 -21.93 34.17 8.29
C PRO A 138 -21.34 35.44 8.93
N ALA A 139 -21.84 36.61 8.52
CA ALA A 139 -21.59 37.84 9.24
C ALA A 139 -22.11 37.62 10.67
N SER A 140 -21.17 37.47 11.60
CA SER A 140 -21.44 37.54 13.02
C SER A 140 -21.97 38.93 13.34
N SER A 141 -23.28 39.11 13.27
CA SER A 141 -23.97 40.20 13.97
C SER A 141 -23.95 39.87 15.46
N VAL A 142 -22.84 40.21 16.10
CA VAL A 142 -22.78 40.49 17.53
C VAL A 142 -22.04 41.81 17.61
N LEU A 143 -22.79 42.89 17.86
CA LEU A 143 -22.41 44.18 18.47
C LEU A 143 -23.40 45.26 18.01
N ASN A 144 -24.55 45.36 18.68
CA ASN A 144 -24.96 46.52 19.51
C ASN A 144 -26.33 46.21 20.13
#